data_AF-A0A7C1IYJ9-F1
#
_entry.id   AF-A0A7C1IYJ9-F1
#
_cell.length_a   1.000
_cell.length_b   1.000
_cell.length_c   1.000
_cell.angle_alpha   90.00
_cell.angle_beta   90.00
_cell.angle_gamma   90.00
#
_symmetry.space_group_name_H-M   'P 1'
#
loop_
_entity.id
_entity.type
_entity.pdbx_description
1 polymer ?
#
loop_
_entity_poly.entity_id
_entity_poly.type
_entity_poly.pdbx_seq_one_letter_code
_entity_poly.pdbx_strand_id
1 'polypeptide(L)'
;MTMTKMYKILWIEDDALFDLNSLAAAVHTSLKYKLVIARNVTEAVDHILRSEYDVVIVDMRLPPGTDDRWATLFLNARAEVEKNFGNKLGLQLLYTLLGPEQDRVIKLPVPSWVNPNRFAVFTVEEYTTLERHLTKLGVQFHVKKKAGLSRRTLRDLIDQVIDQNTSNPNGTNGGSSNGSSPH
;
A
#
# COMPACT_ATOMS: atom_id res chain seq x y z
N MET A 1 -24.22 -5.88 24.53
CA MET A 1 -23.10 -5.04 24.05
C MET A 1 -22.52 -5.71 22.82
N THR A 2 -22.78 -5.16 21.63
CA THR A 2 -22.11 -5.60 20.40
C THR A 2 -20.67 -5.11 20.45
N MET A 3 -19.70 -6.02 20.41
CA MET A 3 -18.30 -5.62 20.27
C MET A 3 -18.12 -4.93 18.92
N THR A 4 -17.69 -3.67 18.94
CA THR A 4 -17.31 -2.95 17.72
C THR A 4 -16.15 -3.69 17.06
N LYS A 5 -16.27 -4.02 15.77
CA LYS A 5 -15.19 -4.65 15.00
C LYS A 5 -13.92 -3.78 15.10
N MET A 6 -12.82 -4.39 15.52
CA MET A 6 -11.50 -3.77 15.49
C MET A 6 -10.86 -4.02 14.12
N TYR A 7 -10.44 -2.97 13.43
CA TYR A 7 -9.81 -3.05 12.11
C TYR A 7 -8.30 -3.16 12.24
N LYS A 8 -7.69 -4.07 11.49
CA LYS A 8 -6.24 -4.29 11.50
C LYS A 8 -5.58 -3.52 10.36
N ILE A 9 -4.69 -2.61 10.71
CA ILE A 9 -4.07 -1.65 9.78
C ILE A 9 -2.58 -1.96 9.69
N LEU A 10 -2.05 -2.09 8.47
CA LEU A 10 -0.62 -2.09 8.21
C LEU A 10 -0.23 -0.74 7.63
N TRP A 11 0.68 -0.02 8.27
CA TRP A 11 1.26 1.19 7.74
C TRP A 11 2.75 0.97 7.43
N ILE A 12 3.10 1.07 6.17
CA ILE A 12 4.44 0.81 5.64
C ILE A 12 5.11 2.16 5.40
N GLU A 13 6.00 2.53 6.32
CA GLU A 13 6.57 3.87 6.45
C GLU A 13 7.82 3.79 7.33
N ASP A 14 8.97 4.22 6.80
CA ASP A 14 10.25 4.22 7.51
C ASP A 14 10.33 5.33 8.57
N ASP A 15 9.72 6.48 8.31
CA ASP A 15 9.71 7.63 9.23
C ASP A 15 8.54 7.62 10.26
N ALA A 16 7.75 6.55 10.31
CA ALA A 16 6.52 6.47 11.11
C ALA A 16 6.76 6.74 12.61
N LEU A 17 7.91 6.31 13.13
CA LEU A 17 8.26 6.38 14.55
C LEU A 17 8.97 7.68 14.95
N PHE A 18 9.36 8.51 13.98
CA PHE A 18 10.04 9.77 14.21
C PHE A 18 9.11 10.93 13.85
N ASP A 19 9.14 11.37 12.60
CA ASP A 19 8.47 12.59 12.14
C ASP A 19 6.94 12.45 12.10
N LEU A 20 6.44 11.21 11.99
CA LEU A 20 5.01 10.94 11.83
C LEU A 20 4.37 10.29 13.07
N ASN A 21 5.07 10.25 14.20
CA ASN A 21 4.59 9.65 15.45
C ASN A 21 3.25 10.26 15.92
N SER A 22 3.04 11.56 15.70
CA SER A 22 1.77 12.22 16.04
C SER A 22 0.57 11.69 15.25
N LEU A 23 0.78 11.17 14.03
CA LEU A 23 -0.25 10.51 13.23
C LEU A 23 -0.51 9.10 13.75
N ALA A 24 0.53 8.35 14.09
CA ALA A 24 0.42 7.02 14.70
C ALA A 24 -0.39 7.07 16.01
N ALA A 25 -0.10 8.07 16.87
CA ALA A 25 -0.77 8.26 18.14
C ALA A 25 -2.29 8.50 17.97
N ALA A 26 -2.69 9.26 16.95
CA ALA A 26 -4.10 9.50 16.64
C ALA A 26 -4.86 8.21 16.24
N VAL A 27 -4.18 7.26 15.60
CA VAL A 27 -4.75 5.95 15.27
C VAL A 27 -4.84 5.07 16.51
N HIS A 28 -3.78 4.98 17.32
CA HIS A 28 -3.75 4.16 18.54
C HIS A 28 -4.81 4.54 19.57
N THR A 29 -5.08 5.84 19.72
CA THR A 29 -6.05 6.35 20.72
C THR A 29 -7.52 6.04 20.38
N SER A 30 -7.83 5.67 19.13
CA SER A 30 -9.22 5.47 18.69
C SER A 30 -9.88 4.20 19.23
N LEU A 31 -9.13 3.24 19.78
CA LEU A 31 -9.55 1.86 20.15
C LEU A 31 -10.22 1.03 19.02
N LYS A 32 -10.57 1.64 17.88
CA LYS A 32 -11.16 1.02 16.68
C LYS A 32 -10.12 0.32 15.80
N TYR A 33 -8.84 0.69 15.92
CA TYR A 33 -7.78 0.21 15.05
C TYR A 33 -6.68 -0.51 15.82
N LYS A 34 -6.19 -1.59 15.24
CA LYS A 34 -4.93 -2.24 15.59
C LYS A 34 -3.90 -1.89 14.53
N LEU A 35 -3.06 -0.90 14.82
CA LEU A 35 -1.99 -0.44 13.92
C LEU A 35 -0.74 -1.31 14.06
N VAL A 36 -0.21 -1.77 12.92
CA VAL A 36 1.10 -2.40 12.77
C VAL A 36 1.92 -1.54 11.82
N ILE A 37 3.19 -1.32 12.15
CA ILE A 37 4.10 -0.50 11.33
C ILE A 37 5.19 -1.41 10.76
N ALA A 38 5.44 -1.29 9.46
CA ALA A 38 6.60 -1.86 8.79
C ALA A 38 7.48 -0.73 8.27
N ARG A 39 8.78 -0.76 8.55
CA ARG A 39 9.70 0.35 8.27
C ARG A 39 10.48 0.18 6.97
N ASN A 40 10.32 -0.94 6.30
CA ASN A 40 11.00 -1.24 5.05
C ASN A 40 10.19 -2.29 4.27
N VAL A 41 10.58 -2.53 3.02
CA VAL A 41 9.86 -3.45 2.14
C VAL A 41 9.92 -4.89 2.64
N THR A 42 11.04 -5.33 3.22
CA THR A 42 11.17 -6.69 3.76
C THR A 42 10.19 -6.94 4.91
N GLU A 43 10.14 -6.04 5.90
CA GLU A 43 9.17 -6.10 7.00
C GLU A 43 7.73 -6.07 6.47
N ALA A 44 7.45 -5.24 5.47
CA ALA A 44 6.13 -5.13 4.86
C ALA A 44 5.67 -6.44 4.21
N VAL A 45 6.54 -7.06 3.41
CA VAL A 45 6.27 -8.35 2.78
C VAL A 45 6.03 -9.43 3.83
N ASP A 46 6.87 -9.49 4.87
CA ASP A 46 6.70 -10.46 5.95
C ASP A 46 5.35 -10.31 6.66
N HIS A 47 4.92 -9.07 6.93
CA HIS A 47 3.61 -8.82 7.51
C HIS A 47 2.47 -9.25 6.59
N ILE A 48 2.54 -8.88 5.30
CA ILE A 48 1.50 -9.19 4.32
C ILE A 48 1.34 -10.70 4.11
N LEU A 49 2.45 -11.44 4.04
CA LEU A 49 2.42 -12.89 3.84
C LEU A 49 1.88 -13.66 5.06
N ARG A 50 2.04 -13.12 6.27
CA ARG A 50 1.68 -13.79 7.53
C ARG A 50 0.31 -13.42 8.07
N SER A 51 -0.36 -12.42 7.51
CA SER A 51 -1.52 -11.81 8.15
C SER A 51 -2.40 -11.07 7.17
N GLU A 52 -3.72 -11.23 7.33
CA GLU A 52 -4.69 -10.34 6.68
C GLU A 52 -4.75 -8.99 7.41
N TYR A 53 -4.96 -7.93 6.62
CA TYR A 53 -5.18 -6.56 7.08
C TYR A 53 -6.43 -6.00 6.39
N ASP A 54 -7.22 -5.22 7.13
CA ASP A 54 -8.37 -4.51 6.57
C ASP A 54 -7.92 -3.32 5.70
N VAL A 55 -6.79 -2.69 6.07
CA VAL A 55 -6.20 -1.56 5.35
C VAL A 55 -4.68 -1.68 5.34
N VAL A 56 -4.06 -1.43 4.19
CA VAL A 56 -2.61 -1.32 4.01
C VAL A 56 -2.27 0.05 3.43
N ILE A 57 -1.44 0.83 4.12
CA ILE A 57 -1.02 2.17 3.71
C ILE A 57 0.45 2.11 3.36
N VAL A 58 0.82 2.59 2.17
CA VAL A 58 2.17 2.42 1.61
C VAL A 58 2.78 3.80 1.32
N ASP A 59 3.93 4.10 1.92
CA ASP A 59 4.79 5.17 1.42
C ASP A 59 5.58 4.70 0.19
N MET A 60 5.92 5.62 -0.71
CA MET A 60 6.61 5.29 -1.96
C MET A 60 8.12 5.15 -1.80
N ARG A 61 8.75 5.85 -0.85
CA ARG A 61 10.21 5.95 -0.69
C ARG A 61 10.72 5.06 0.43
N LEU A 62 10.40 3.77 0.35
CA LEU A 62 10.81 2.82 1.37
C LEU A 62 12.26 2.35 1.16
N PRO A 63 13.00 2.08 2.25
CA PRO A 63 14.23 1.31 2.18
C PRO A 63 13.93 -0.19 1.93
N PRO A 64 14.86 -0.94 1.31
CA PRO A 64 14.62 -2.33 0.93
C PRO A 64 14.48 -3.31 2.11
N GLY A 65 15.22 -3.09 3.21
CA GLY A 65 15.31 -4.04 4.32
C GLY A 65 16.38 -5.11 4.09
N THR A 66 16.17 -6.32 4.61
CA THR A 66 17.17 -7.40 4.63
C THR A 66 17.09 -8.41 3.49
N ASP A 67 16.08 -8.37 2.62
CA ASP A 67 16.01 -9.24 1.44
C ASP A 67 16.77 -8.63 0.25
N ASP A 68 17.80 -9.34 -0.19
CA ASP A 68 18.75 -8.93 -1.23
C ASP A 68 18.09 -8.61 -2.57
N ARG A 69 16.92 -9.18 -2.86
CA ARG A 69 16.21 -8.91 -4.12
C ARG A 69 15.72 -7.46 -4.16
N TRP A 70 15.20 -6.96 -3.04
CA TRP A 70 14.79 -5.55 -2.92
C TRP A 70 16.00 -4.62 -2.91
N ALA A 71 17.09 -5.02 -2.26
CA ALA A 71 18.33 -4.25 -2.28
C ALA A 71 18.91 -4.15 -3.70
N THR A 72 18.91 -5.25 -4.45
CA THR A 72 19.36 -5.30 -5.84
C THR A 72 18.52 -4.39 -6.73
N LEU A 73 17.19 -4.46 -6.61
CA LEU A 73 16.29 -3.57 -7.34
C LEU A 73 16.56 -2.10 -7.03
N PHE A 74 16.75 -1.76 -5.75
CA PHE A 74 17.05 -0.40 -5.31
C PHE A 74 18.39 0.12 -5.84
N LEU A 75 19.43 -0.72 -5.85
CA LEU A 75 20.75 -0.33 -6.34
C LEU A 75 20.76 -0.17 -7.87
N ASN A 76 20.14 -1.10 -8.61
CA ASN A 76 20.05 -1.03 -10.07
C ASN A 76 19.25 0.21 -10.51
N ALA A 77 18.16 0.49 -9.81
CA ALA A 77 17.36 1.69 -9.95
C ALA A 77 18.16 2.98 -9.82
N ARG A 78 19.09 3.06 -8.85
CA ARG A 78 19.94 4.22 -8.63
C ARG A 78 20.98 4.43 -9.73
N ALA A 79 21.42 3.34 -10.36
CA ALA A 79 22.34 3.41 -11.49
C ALA A 79 21.66 3.94 -12.76
N GLU A 80 20.35 3.71 -12.91
CA GLU A 80 19.54 4.27 -14.01
C GLU A 80 19.05 5.70 -13.68
N VAL A 81 19.96 6.68 -13.75
CA VAL A 81 19.76 8.10 -13.39
C VAL A 81 18.52 8.75 -14.05
N GLU A 82 18.06 8.25 -15.19
CA GLU A 82 16.94 8.84 -15.94
C GLU A 82 15.54 8.37 -15.51
N LYS A 83 15.42 7.30 -14.73
CA LYS A 83 14.10 6.73 -14.39
C LYS A 83 13.78 6.93 -12.91
N ASN A 84 13.09 8.03 -12.61
CA ASN A 84 12.47 8.36 -11.30
C ASN A 84 11.60 7.24 -10.67
N PHE A 85 11.38 6.12 -11.36
CA PHE A 85 10.68 4.93 -10.89
C PHE A 85 11.53 4.07 -9.95
N GLY A 86 12.85 4.10 -10.10
CA GLY A 86 13.74 3.17 -9.42
C GLY A 86 13.83 3.35 -7.90
N ASN A 87 13.82 4.59 -7.43
CA ASN A 87 13.95 4.91 -6.00
C ASN A 87 12.64 4.78 -5.22
N LYS A 88 11.56 4.31 -5.87
CA LYS A 88 10.21 4.22 -5.29
C LYS A 88 9.86 2.78 -4.96
N LEU A 89 10.57 2.16 -4.01
CA LEU A 89 10.33 0.75 -3.70
C LEU A 89 8.91 0.46 -3.19
N GLY A 90 8.22 1.44 -2.60
CA GLY A 90 6.80 1.28 -2.27
C GLY A 90 5.93 1.07 -3.51
N LEU A 91 6.25 1.72 -4.61
CA LEU A 91 5.56 1.48 -5.89
C LEU A 91 5.89 0.10 -6.45
N GLN A 92 7.14 -0.33 -6.38
CA GLN A 92 7.55 -1.67 -6.82
C GLN A 92 6.90 -2.78 -5.97
N LEU A 93 6.72 -2.54 -4.68
CA LEU A 93 5.95 -3.41 -3.78
C LEU A 93 4.48 -3.50 -4.23
N LEU A 94 3.83 -2.38 -4.54
CA LEU A 94 2.46 -2.40 -5.07
C LEU A 94 2.35 -3.17 -6.38
N TYR A 95 3.29 -3.01 -7.32
CA TYR A 95 3.34 -3.81 -8.55
C TYR A 95 3.52 -5.31 -8.29
N THR A 96 4.35 -5.65 -7.32
CA THR A 96 4.58 -7.04 -6.91
C THR A 96 3.32 -7.67 -6.31
N LEU A 97 2.54 -6.90 -5.56
CA LEU A 97 1.36 -7.40 -4.85
C LEU A 97 0.08 -7.37 -5.70
N LEU A 98 -0.15 -6.27 -6.43
CA LEU A 98 -1.41 -5.97 -7.11
C LEU A 98 -1.30 -6.05 -8.63
N GLY A 99 -0.08 -6.09 -9.16
CA GLY A 99 0.14 -6.21 -10.59
C GLY A 99 -0.24 -7.60 -11.13
N PRO A 100 -0.65 -7.68 -12.40
CA PRO A 100 -0.65 -8.92 -13.15
C PRO A 100 0.68 -9.67 -13.00
N GLU A 101 0.67 -11.00 -13.11
CA GLU A 101 1.87 -11.84 -12.92
C GLU A 101 3.09 -11.35 -13.73
N GLN A 102 2.87 -10.87 -14.96
CA GLN A 102 3.91 -10.32 -15.84
C GLN A 102 4.46 -8.95 -15.41
N ASP A 103 3.70 -8.18 -14.64
CA ASP A 103 4.10 -6.87 -14.12
C ASP A 103 4.81 -6.99 -12.75
N ARG A 104 4.85 -8.18 -12.15
CA ARG A 104 5.44 -8.39 -10.82
C ARG A 104 6.96 -8.24 -10.89
N VAL A 105 7.47 -7.27 -10.15
CA VAL A 105 8.90 -6.97 -10.07
C VAL A 105 9.65 -8.11 -9.36
N ILE A 106 9.04 -8.67 -8.32
CA ILE A 106 9.51 -9.88 -7.63
C ILE A 106 8.37 -10.89 -7.60
N LYS A 107 8.66 -12.15 -7.87
CA LYS A 107 7.67 -13.23 -7.68
C LYS A 107 7.50 -13.52 -6.20
N LEU A 108 6.29 -13.29 -5.68
CA LEU A 108 5.87 -13.61 -4.31
C LEU A 108 4.57 -14.43 -4.32
N PRO A 109 4.37 -15.32 -3.34
CA PRO A 109 3.09 -16.00 -3.17
C PRO A 109 2.06 -15.03 -2.57
N VAL A 110 1.44 -14.21 -3.42
CA VAL A 110 0.49 -13.17 -2.99
C VAL A 110 -0.76 -13.81 -2.35
N PRO A 111 -1.09 -13.51 -1.08
CA PRO A 111 -2.29 -14.04 -0.42
C PRO A 111 -3.59 -13.58 -1.10
N SER A 112 -4.64 -14.41 -1.06
CA SER A 112 -5.93 -14.12 -1.70
C SER A 112 -6.67 -12.89 -1.15
N TRP A 113 -6.34 -12.45 0.07
CA TRP A 113 -6.95 -11.25 0.66
C TRP A 113 -6.39 -9.95 0.05
N VAL A 114 -5.21 -10.00 -0.58
CA VAL A 114 -4.56 -8.84 -1.19
C VAL A 114 -5.36 -8.40 -2.41
N ASN A 115 -5.96 -7.22 -2.31
CA ASN A 115 -6.73 -6.61 -3.39
C ASN A 115 -6.60 -5.08 -3.32
N PRO A 116 -6.73 -4.35 -4.46
CA PRO A 116 -6.45 -2.91 -4.50
C PRO A 116 -7.32 -2.06 -3.57
N ASN A 117 -8.56 -2.47 -3.29
CA ASN A 117 -9.50 -1.70 -2.45
C ASN A 117 -9.09 -1.67 -0.98
N ARG A 118 -8.10 -2.46 -0.56
CA ARG A 118 -7.52 -2.41 0.79
C ARG A 118 -6.27 -1.56 0.88
N PHE A 119 -5.74 -1.09 -0.25
CA PHE A 119 -4.49 -0.34 -0.30
C PHE A 119 -4.75 1.15 -0.45
N ALA A 120 -3.92 1.94 0.23
CA ALA A 120 -3.84 3.38 0.06
C ALA A 120 -2.38 3.84 0.03
N VAL A 121 -2.15 5.00 -0.56
CA VAL A 121 -0.80 5.60 -0.66
C VAL A 121 -0.72 6.84 0.22
N PHE A 122 0.34 6.93 1.03
CA PHE A 122 0.64 8.12 1.83
C PHE A 122 2.07 8.54 1.60
N THR A 123 2.31 9.60 0.81
CA THR A 123 3.65 9.85 0.25
C THR A 123 3.95 11.32 -0.04
N VAL A 124 5.23 11.70 -0.12
CA VAL A 124 5.67 13.06 -0.52
C VAL A 124 5.60 13.30 -2.03
N GLU A 125 5.48 12.24 -2.82
CA GLU A 125 5.44 12.30 -4.29
C GLU A 125 4.21 13.05 -4.82
N GLU A 126 4.36 13.69 -5.98
CA GLU A 126 3.23 14.34 -6.67
C GLU A 126 2.31 13.30 -7.29
N TYR A 127 0.99 13.48 -7.12
CA TYR A 127 0.00 12.57 -7.68
C TYR A 127 0.11 12.43 -9.19
N THR A 128 0.37 13.52 -9.92
CA THR A 128 0.54 13.49 -11.39
C THR A 128 1.65 12.54 -11.84
N THR A 129 2.64 12.26 -10.98
CA THR A 129 3.71 11.30 -11.28
C THR A 129 3.34 9.85 -10.97
N LEU A 130 2.32 9.63 -10.15
CA LEU A 130 1.88 8.30 -9.69
C LEU A 130 0.55 7.85 -10.31
N GLU A 131 -0.28 8.79 -10.76
CA GLU A 131 -1.67 8.57 -11.19
C GLU A 131 -1.79 7.38 -12.14
N ARG A 132 -1.03 7.37 -13.24
CA ARG A 132 -1.05 6.28 -14.21
C ARG A 132 -0.79 4.91 -13.56
N HIS A 133 0.14 4.85 -12.61
CA HIS A 133 0.50 3.62 -11.93
C HIS A 133 -0.58 3.19 -10.94
N LEU A 134 -1.09 4.12 -10.12
CA LEU A 134 -2.13 3.81 -9.13
C LEU A 134 -3.45 3.42 -9.81
N THR A 135 -3.83 4.10 -10.89
CA THR A 135 -4.98 3.72 -11.71
C THR A 135 -4.79 2.34 -12.32
N LYS A 136 -3.62 2.03 -12.89
CA LYS A 136 -3.32 0.69 -13.44
C LYS A 136 -3.45 -0.41 -12.36
N LEU A 137 -3.02 -0.12 -11.14
CA LEU A 137 -3.06 -1.04 -10.01
C LEU A 137 -4.41 -1.07 -9.29
N GLY A 138 -5.37 -0.23 -9.67
CA GLY A 138 -6.68 -0.11 -9.02
C GLY A 138 -6.66 0.55 -7.64
N VAL A 139 -5.56 1.22 -7.25
CA VAL A 139 -5.43 1.89 -5.95
C VAL A 139 -6.10 3.27 -6.03
N GLN A 140 -7.18 3.45 -5.28
CA GLN A 140 -8.05 4.64 -5.38
C GLN A 140 -7.65 5.75 -4.39
N PHE A 141 -7.21 5.36 -3.19
CA PHE A 141 -6.95 6.29 -2.12
C PHE A 141 -5.48 6.67 -2.06
N HIS A 142 -5.21 7.98 -2.12
CA HIS A 142 -3.86 8.50 -1.95
C HIS A 142 -3.91 9.85 -1.23
N VAL A 143 -2.87 10.14 -0.45
CA VAL A 143 -2.70 11.41 0.24
C VAL A 143 -1.25 11.85 0.13
N LYS A 144 -1.06 13.10 -0.28
CA LYS A 144 0.27 13.73 -0.34
C LYS A 144 0.68 14.28 1.03
N LYS A 145 1.87 13.90 1.49
CA LYS A 145 2.56 14.46 2.64
C LYS A 145 2.97 15.90 2.36
N LYS A 146 2.53 16.83 3.20
CA LYS A 146 2.90 18.26 3.13
C LYS A 146 3.10 18.81 4.55
N ALA A 147 3.82 19.91 4.65
CA ALA A 147 3.92 20.63 5.92
C ALA A 147 2.51 21.01 6.43
N GLY A 148 2.30 20.88 7.75
CA GLY A 148 1.03 21.22 8.38
C GLY A 148 -0.10 20.20 8.15
N LEU A 149 0.22 18.95 7.83
CA LEU A 149 -0.79 17.88 7.82
C LEU A 149 -1.53 17.80 9.16
N SER A 150 -2.84 17.58 9.08
CA SER A 150 -3.67 17.38 10.26
C SER A 150 -3.27 16.08 10.95
N ARG A 151 -3.32 16.08 12.29
CA ARG A 151 -3.11 14.85 13.09
C ARG A 151 -4.13 13.75 12.76
N ARG A 152 -5.26 14.11 12.14
CA ARG A 152 -6.30 13.17 11.72
C ARG A 152 -6.09 12.56 10.34
N THR A 153 -5.19 13.11 9.52
CA THR A 153 -5.07 12.73 8.11
C THR A 153 -4.91 11.22 7.89
N LEU A 154 -4.07 10.55 8.69
CA LEU A 154 -3.88 9.10 8.58
C LEU A 154 -5.17 8.34 8.95
N ARG A 155 -5.86 8.76 10.01
CA ARG A 155 -7.14 8.19 10.42
C ARG A 155 -8.22 8.39 9.35
N ASP A 156 -8.33 9.61 8.82
CA ASP A 156 -9.32 9.95 7.81
C ASP A 156 -9.10 9.11 6.53
N LEU A 157 -7.84 8.80 6.19
CA LEU A 157 -7.50 7.90 5.09
C LEU A 157 -7.92 6.45 5.39
N ILE A 158 -7.66 5.95 6.61
CA ILE A 158 -8.09 4.62 7.04
C ILE A 158 -9.61 4.48 6.95
N ASP A 159 -10.36 5.46 7.45
CA ASP A 159 -11.82 5.44 7.44
C ASP A 159 -12.37 5.43 6.01
N GLN A 160 -11.81 6.23 5.09
CA GLN A 160 -12.19 6.21 3.66
C GLN A 160 -12.06 4.82 3.03
N VAL A 161 -10.94 4.12 3.29
CA VAL A 161 -10.72 2.76 2.76
C VAL A 161 -11.73 1.77 3.35
N ILE A 162 -12.03 1.87 4.65
CA ILE A 162 -13.00 1.01 5.32
C ILE A 162 -14.42 1.25 4.79
N ASP A 163 -14.83 2.50 4.67
CA ASP A 163 -16.18 2.90 4.24
C ASP A 163 -16.45 2.43 2.80
N GLN A 164 -15.46 2.50 1.92
CA GLN A 164 -15.54 1.95 0.56
C GLN A 164 -15.75 0.44 0.55
N ASN A 165 -14.97 -0.30 1.35
CA ASN A 165 -15.05 -1.77 1.42
C ASN A 165 -16.36 -2.27 2.05
N THR A 166 -16.95 -1.48 2.94
CA THR A 166 -18.25 -1.80 3.57
C THR A 166 -19.43 -1.43 2.67
N SER A 167 -19.32 -0.35 1.88
CA SER A 167 -20.37 0.10 0.97
C SER A 167 -20.43 -0.71 -0.33
N ASN A 168 -19.33 -1.36 -0.73
CA ASN A 168 -19.28 -2.16 -1.95
C ASN A 168 -18.52 -3.50 -1.77
N PRO A 169 -19.10 -4.47 -1.02
CA PRO A 169 -18.44 -5.74 -0.73
C PRO A 169 -18.26 -6.64 -1.96
N ASN A 170 -18.96 -6.36 -3.06
CA ASN A 170 -18.98 -7.16 -4.30
C ASN A 170 -18.24 -6.50 -5.48
N GLY A 171 -17.27 -5.61 -5.23
CA GLY A 171 -16.36 -5.11 -6.27
C GLY A 171 -15.38 -6.18 -6.78
N THR A 172 -15.89 -7.34 -7.19
CA THR A 172 -15.14 -8.46 -7.77
C THR A 172 -14.59 -8.08 -9.13
N ASN A 173 -13.27 -8.29 -9.28
CA ASN A 173 -12.51 -8.48 -10.51
C ASN A 173 -13.36 -8.65 -11.78
N GLY A 174 -13.45 -7.58 -12.57
CA GLY A 174 -13.86 -7.64 -13.97
C GLY A 174 -12.79 -8.36 -14.80
N GLY A 175 -12.66 -9.67 -14.62
CA GLY A 175 -12.02 -10.54 -15.58
C GLY A 175 -12.92 -10.65 -16.81
N SER A 176 -12.70 -9.77 -17.80
CA SER A 176 -13.27 -9.91 -19.13
C SER A 176 -12.85 -11.25 -19.73
N SER A 177 -13.74 -12.25 -19.63
CA SER A 177 -13.75 -13.39 -20.53
C SER A 177 -14.67 -13.03 -21.69
N ASN A 178 -14.12 -12.42 -22.74
CA ASN A 178 -14.81 -12.42 -24.02
C ASN A 178 -14.33 -13.61 -24.82
N GLY A 179 -15.26 -14.54 -24.98
CA GLY A 179 -15.09 -15.83 -25.60
C GLY A 179 -14.72 -15.71 -27.08
N SER A 180 -14.00 -16.73 -27.50
CA SER A 180 -13.92 -17.13 -28.90
C SER A 180 -15.33 -17.48 -29.40
N SER A 181 -15.67 -17.06 -30.61
CA SER A 181 -16.67 -17.75 -31.42
C SER A 181 -16.03 -18.02 -32.79
N PRO A 182 -16.08 -19.27 -33.27
CA PRO A 182 -15.58 -19.63 -34.59
C PRO A 182 -16.66 -19.37 -35.64
N HIS A 183 -16.26 -18.79 -36.77
CA HIS A 183 -16.88 -19.02 -38.07
C HIS A 183 -15.80 -18.91 -39.15
#